data_AF-A0AAN7PJ23-F1
#
_entry.id   AF-A0AAN7PJ23-F1
#
_cell.length_a   1.000
_cell.length_b   1.000
_cell.length_c   1.000
_cell.angle_alpha   90.00
_cell.angle_beta   90.00
_cell.angle_gamma   90.00
#
_symmetry.space_group_name_H-M   'P 1'
#
loop_
_entity.id
_entity.type
_entity.pdbx_description
1 polymer ?
#
loop_
_entity_poly.entity_id
_entity_poly.type
_entity_poly.pdbx_seq_one_letter_code
_entity_poly.pdbx_strand_id
1 'polypeptide(L)'
;MECSGLKKSRLRNFSDADKNILLEIVSQAKYLNIIENKKTDAVSVSHKTSAWTQIEKEYNASAQTGDRSAKQLAALYHGMKGKARSNLHEDKKNMYTTGGGTFVHKSDKLDEKLVSMLRPQFKSLPNRHDSSSSYYVDAFVEDDSSFNNTVEVVIEEEPNVNAEESHSQVDHEYAITEACTSTLTPKTKNHSPEKKQKKLDTLINRVVGRKNKKDERDDEIKKARLDVIAIEKKIQKQLTKIEKEIEEIETGTAHASILFQKENLKKQKEIEYLDMQIKQLIQ
;
A
#
# COMPACT_ATOMS: atom_id res chain seq x y z
N MET A 1 37.96 13.38 5.78
CA MET A 1 36.68 13.42 6.50
C MET A 1 36.33 11.99 6.87
N GLU A 2 36.52 11.64 8.13
CA GLU A 2 36.28 10.29 8.66
C GLU A 2 34.78 10.00 8.73
N CYS A 3 34.35 8.91 8.08
CA CYS A 3 33.02 8.34 8.29
C CYS A 3 33.04 7.56 9.61
N SER A 4 32.67 8.22 10.71
CA SER A 4 32.46 7.56 12.00
C SER A 4 31.27 6.61 11.91
N GLY A 5 31.57 5.32 11.75
CA GLY A 5 30.60 4.24 11.85
C GLY A 5 30.13 4.09 13.31
N LEU A 6 29.18 4.92 13.73
CA LEU A 6 28.49 4.70 14.99
C LEU A 6 27.72 3.38 14.91
N LYS A 7 28.13 2.38 15.71
CA LYS A 7 27.35 1.17 15.94
C LYS A 7 25.97 1.59 16.45
N LYS A 8 24.93 1.41 15.63
CA LYS A 8 23.55 1.61 16.06
C LYS A 8 23.27 0.65 17.22
N SER A 9 23.04 1.21 18.41
CA SER A 9 22.49 0.46 19.53
C SER A 9 21.20 -0.23 19.09
N ARG A 10 20.95 -1.44 19.59
CA ARG A 10 19.72 -2.16 19.27
C ARG A 10 18.54 -1.30 19.71
N LEU A 11 17.63 -1.00 18.79
CA LEU A 11 16.40 -0.31 19.13
C LEU A 11 15.59 -1.17 20.11
N ARG A 12 14.85 -0.51 21.00
CA ARG A 12 13.93 -1.18 21.93
C ARG A 12 12.92 -2.02 21.14
N ASN A 13 12.46 -3.12 21.72
CA ASN A 13 11.32 -3.85 21.14
C ASN A 13 10.05 -3.01 21.18
N PHE A 14 9.12 -3.28 20.28
CA PHE A 14 7.81 -2.64 20.28
C PHE A 14 6.98 -3.12 21.47
N SER A 15 6.52 -2.18 22.28
CA SER A 15 5.56 -2.44 23.36
C SER A 15 4.13 -2.61 22.81
N ASP A 16 3.20 -3.06 23.63
CA ASP A 16 1.80 -3.16 23.21
C ASP A 16 1.16 -1.78 23.02
N ALA A 17 1.61 -0.75 23.73
CA ALA A 17 1.21 0.63 23.46
C ALA A 17 1.64 1.08 22.06
N ASP A 18 2.89 0.77 21.66
CA ASP A 18 3.40 1.07 20.31
C ASP A 18 2.56 0.38 19.23
N LYS A 19 2.19 -0.88 19.44
CA LYS A 19 1.33 -1.64 18.52
C LYS A 19 -0.06 -1.02 18.40
N ASN A 20 -0.64 -0.58 19.52
CA ASN A 20 -1.95 0.08 19.53
C ASN A 20 -1.94 1.40 18.75
N ILE A 21 -0.94 2.25 18.97
CA ILE A 21 -0.78 3.53 18.26
C ILE A 21 -0.67 3.27 16.75
N LEU A 22 0.18 2.30 16.34
CA LEU A 22 0.31 1.95 14.93
C LEU A 22 -1.03 1.48 14.33
N LEU A 23 -1.76 0.62 15.05
CA LEU A 23 -3.05 0.11 14.59
C LEU A 23 -4.11 1.19 14.47
N GLU A 24 -4.14 2.15 15.39
CA GLU A 24 -5.05 3.30 15.33
C GLU A 24 -4.79 4.16 14.11
N ILE A 25 -3.52 4.52 13.84
CA ILE A 25 -3.15 5.30 12.65
C ILE A 25 -3.50 4.53 11.37
N VAL A 26 -3.12 3.25 11.29
CA VAL A 26 -3.39 2.40 10.12
C VAL A 26 -4.89 2.22 9.85
N SER A 27 -5.71 2.17 10.90
CA SER A 27 -7.16 1.99 10.77
C SER A 27 -7.88 3.17 10.12
N GLN A 28 -7.22 4.32 9.98
CA GLN A 28 -7.78 5.48 9.29
C GLN A 28 -7.99 5.19 7.81
N ALA A 29 -9.16 5.57 7.28
CA ALA A 29 -9.57 5.27 5.91
C ALA A 29 -8.57 5.76 4.83
N LYS A 30 -7.86 6.87 5.10
CA LYS A 30 -6.81 7.42 4.21
C LYS A 30 -5.62 6.48 4.00
N TYR A 31 -5.33 5.59 4.95
CA TYR A 31 -4.21 4.65 4.87
C TYR A 31 -4.65 3.23 4.56
N LEU A 32 -5.70 2.76 5.23
CA LEU A 32 -6.13 1.37 5.17
C LEU A 32 -6.32 0.86 3.73
N ASN A 33 -7.07 1.62 2.93
CA ASN A 33 -7.38 1.25 1.54
C ASN A 33 -6.14 1.22 0.64
N ILE A 34 -5.12 2.02 0.95
CA ILE A 34 -3.88 2.10 0.17
C ILE A 34 -2.96 0.93 0.52
N ILE A 35 -2.73 0.69 1.81
CA ILE A 35 -1.80 -0.34 2.28
C ILE A 35 -2.33 -1.77 2.03
N GLU A 36 -3.64 -1.97 2.12
CA GLU A 36 -4.30 -3.27 1.91
C GLU A 36 -4.65 -3.53 0.43
N ASN A 37 -4.37 -2.58 -0.45
CA ASN A 37 -4.55 -2.76 -1.88
C ASN A 37 -3.71 -3.96 -2.37
N LYS A 38 -4.33 -4.92 -3.07
CA LYS A 38 -3.65 -6.12 -3.58
C LYS A 38 -2.87 -5.88 -4.87
N LYS A 39 -3.03 -4.73 -5.53
CA LYS A 39 -2.29 -4.39 -6.75
C LYS A 39 -0.79 -4.28 -6.48
N THR A 40 -0.01 -4.67 -7.50
CA THR A 40 1.47 -4.73 -7.47
C THR A 40 2.12 -3.91 -8.59
N ASP A 41 1.36 -3.05 -9.26
CA ASP A 41 1.85 -2.11 -10.27
C ASP A 41 2.73 -1.01 -9.63
N ALA A 42 3.58 -0.38 -10.45
CA ALA A 42 4.52 0.63 -9.96
C ALA A 42 3.83 1.81 -9.25
N VAL A 43 2.64 2.20 -9.72
CA VAL A 43 1.88 3.31 -9.13
C VAL A 43 1.35 2.92 -7.75
N SER A 44 0.73 1.75 -7.61
CA SER A 44 0.26 1.29 -6.28
C SER A 44 1.40 1.07 -5.29
N VAL A 45 2.57 0.59 -5.74
CA VAL A 45 3.76 0.45 -4.89
C VAL A 45 4.26 1.83 -4.43
N SER A 46 4.27 2.82 -5.31
CA SER A 46 4.62 4.20 -4.96
C SER A 46 3.64 4.78 -3.93
N HIS A 47 2.33 4.59 -4.14
CA HIS A 47 1.30 5.05 -3.19
C HIS A 47 1.44 4.38 -1.82
N LYS A 48 1.66 3.06 -1.76
CA LYS A 48 1.92 2.34 -0.51
C LYS A 48 3.16 2.88 0.20
N THR A 49 4.24 3.14 -0.55
CA THR A 49 5.47 3.70 0.02
C THR A 49 5.23 5.08 0.62
N SER A 50 4.52 5.95 -0.11
CA SER A 50 4.15 7.29 0.38
C SER A 50 3.25 7.21 1.62
N ALA A 51 2.25 6.32 1.62
CA ALA A 51 1.39 6.10 2.78
C ALA A 51 2.19 5.66 4.01
N TRP A 52 3.13 4.73 3.87
CA TRP A 52 4.01 4.32 4.98
C TRP A 52 4.91 5.45 5.48
N THR A 53 5.38 6.34 4.60
CA THR A 53 6.13 7.54 5.02
C THR A 53 5.25 8.53 5.80
N GLN A 54 3.97 8.64 5.48
CA GLN A 54 3.05 9.48 6.26
C GLN A 54 2.73 8.85 7.61
N ILE A 55 2.46 7.54 7.64
CA ILE A 55 2.27 6.77 8.88
C ILE A 55 3.49 6.90 9.79
N GLU A 56 4.71 6.84 9.24
CA GLU A 56 5.95 7.07 9.98
C GLU A 56 5.96 8.43 10.68
N LYS A 57 5.58 9.50 9.99
CA LYS A 57 5.53 10.85 10.57
C LYS A 57 4.51 10.94 11.71
N GLU A 58 3.30 10.43 11.49
CA GLU A 58 2.23 10.48 12.50
C GLU A 58 2.54 9.59 13.70
N TYR A 59 3.12 8.42 13.46
CA TYR A 59 3.55 7.51 14.50
C TYR A 59 4.66 8.12 15.34
N ASN A 60 5.73 8.65 14.71
CA ASN A 60 6.85 9.24 15.45
C ASN A 60 6.44 10.52 16.20
N ALA A 61 5.45 11.26 15.70
CA ALA A 61 4.87 12.39 16.43
C ALA A 61 4.09 11.96 17.69
N SER A 62 3.55 10.73 17.70
CA SER A 62 2.75 10.18 18.80
C SER A 62 3.53 9.25 19.73
N ALA A 63 4.66 8.72 19.26
CA ALA A 63 5.41 7.66 19.94
C ALA A 63 6.30 8.22 21.05
N GLN A 64 6.20 7.63 22.23
CA GLN A 64 7.07 7.97 23.38
C GLN A 64 8.33 7.09 23.45
N THR A 65 8.35 6.00 22.67
CA THR A 65 9.42 4.97 22.70
C THR A 65 10.58 5.28 21.72
N GLY A 66 10.48 6.38 20.98
CA GLY A 66 11.46 6.83 19.99
C GLY A 66 11.11 6.48 18.54
N ASP A 67 11.87 7.08 17.64
CA ASP A 67 11.58 7.08 16.20
C ASP A 67 11.75 5.72 15.54
N ARG A 68 10.84 5.43 14.62
CA ARG A 68 10.81 4.21 13.81
C ARG A 68 10.71 4.58 12.35
N SER A 69 11.36 3.79 11.50
CA SER A 69 11.24 3.98 10.05
C SER A 69 9.97 3.34 9.51
N ALA A 70 9.46 3.86 8.39
CA ALA A 70 8.34 3.30 7.63
C ALA A 70 8.49 1.78 7.42
N LYS A 71 9.70 1.31 7.10
CA LYS A 71 9.98 -0.11 6.90
C LYS A 71 9.78 -0.94 8.17
N GLN A 72 10.16 -0.41 9.34
CA GLN A 72 9.98 -1.10 10.62
C GLN A 72 8.50 -1.17 11.00
N LEU A 73 7.75 -0.09 10.78
CA LEU A 73 6.31 -0.04 11.04
C LEU A 73 5.53 -0.96 10.11
N ALA A 74 5.87 -0.99 8.81
CA ALA A 74 5.29 -1.92 7.86
C ALA A 74 5.54 -3.38 8.26
N ALA A 75 6.79 -3.71 8.63
CA ALA A 75 7.13 -5.05 9.09
C ALA A 75 6.36 -5.44 10.37
N LEU A 76 6.23 -4.52 11.33
CA LEU A 76 5.44 -4.73 12.54
C LEU A 76 3.97 -5.01 12.20
N TYR A 77 3.35 -4.18 11.37
CA TYR A 77 1.96 -4.33 10.95
C TYR A 77 1.72 -5.67 10.24
N HIS A 78 2.55 -6.04 9.27
CA HIS A 78 2.44 -7.33 8.59
C HIS A 78 2.64 -8.52 9.55
N GLY A 79 3.58 -8.38 10.51
CA GLY A 79 3.78 -9.36 11.57
C GLY A 79 2.54 -9.51 12.46
N MET A 80 1.92 -8.41 12.89
CA MET A 80 0.68 -8.44 13.68
C MET A 80 -0.45 -9.09 12.88
N LYS A 81 -0.62 -8.75 11.61
CA LYS A 81 -1.63 -9.37 10.72
C LYS A 81 -1.42 -10.88 10.57
N GLY A 82 -0.17 -11.33 10.42
CA GLY A 82 0.17 -12.75 10.37
C GLY A 82 -0.10 -13.47 11.69
N LYS A 83 0.29 -12.87 12.82
CA LYS A 83 0.02 -13.38 14.16
C LYS A 83 -1.47 -13.53 14.43
N ALA A 84 -2.26 -12.48 14.15
CA ALA A 84 -3.71 -12.50 14.32
C ALA A 84 -4.37 -13.64 13.52
N ARG A 85 -3.88 -13.90 12.30
CA ARG A 85 -4.39 -15.00 11.47
C ARG A 85 -4.07 -16.37 12.06
N SER A 86 -2.84 -16.55 12.55
CA SER A 86 -2.43 -17.79 13.21
C SER A 86 -3.22 -18.04 14.48
N ASN A 87 -3.34 -17.02 15.34
CA ASN A 87 -4.08 -17.09 16.59
C ASN A 87 -5.56 -17.44 16.35
N LEU A 88 -6.22 -16.75 15.40
CA LEU A 88 -7.61 -17.04 15.05
C LEU A 88 -7.80 -18.46 14.51
N HIS A 89 -6.85 -18.95 13.72
CA HIS A 89 -6.88 -20.32 13.21
C HIS A 89 -6.71 -21.35 14.34
N GLU A 90 -5.80 -21.10 15.28
CA GLU A 90 -5.60 -21.96 16.44
C GLU A 90 -6.80 -21.94 17.38
N ASP A 91 -7.43 -20.78 17.60
CA ASP A 91 -8.63 -20.66 18.43
C ASP A 91 -9.78 -21.47 17.83
N LYS A 92 -10.04 -21.30 16.54
CA LYS A 92 -11.02 -22.11 15.83
C LYS A 92 -10.68 -23.59 15.91
N LYS A 93 -9.44 -23.99 15.62
CA LYS A 93 -9.02 -25.40 15.71
C LYS A 93 -9.30 -25.98 17.10
N ASN A 94 -8.85 -25.30 18.15
CA ASN A 94 -9.00 -25.75 19.54
C ASN A 94 -10.47 -25.83 19.97
N MET A 95 -11.35 -25.01 19.38
CA MET A 95 -12.80 -25.08 19.64
C MET A 95 -13.43 -26.39 19.13
N TYR A 96 -12.89 -26.97 18.05
CA TYR A 96 -13.41 -28.20 17.44
C TYR A 96 -12.59 -29.46 17.79
N THR A 97 -11.47 -29.34 18.51
CA THR A 97 -10.73 -30.51 18.97
C THR A 97 -11.50 -31.25 20.06
N THR A 98 -11.78 -32.52 19.83
CA THR A 98 -12.39 -33.41 20.81
C THR A 98 -11.28 -34.14 21.58
N GLY A 99 -11.33 -34.12 22.91
CA GLY A 99 -10.29 -34.72 23.75
C GLY A 99 -10.28 -34.34 25.24
N GLY A 100 -11.35 -33.71 25.74
CA GLY A 100 -11.50 -33.35 27.16
C GLY A 100 -10.61 -32.21 27.66
N GLY A 101 -9.84 -31.55 26.78
CA GLY A 101 -9.05 -30.37 27.13
C GLY A 101 -9.91 -29.10 27.26
N THR A 102 -9.48 -28.17 28.11
CA THR A 102 -10.10 -26.84 28.22
C THR A 102 -9.63 -25.94 27.08
N PHE A 103 -10.58 -25.30 26.38
CA PHE A 103 -10.29 -24.27 25.39
C PHE A 103 -9.64 -23.04 26.05
N VAL A 104 -8.50 -22.59 25.49
CA VAL A 104 -7.83 -21.34 25.89
C VAL A 104 -7.69 -20.46 24.66
N HIS A 105 -8.28 -19.28 24.73
CA HIS A 105 -8.22 -18.28 23.66
C HIS A 105 -6.81 -17.71 23.55
N LYS A 106 -6.22 -17.80 22.35
CA LYS A 106 -4.90 -17.29 22.02
C LYS A 106 -4.94 -15.93 21.33
N SER A 107 -6.04 -15.56 20.69
CA SER A 107 -6.15 -14.24 20.10
C SER A 107 -6.30 -13.15 21.16
N ASP A 108 -5.53 -12.08 20.96
CA ASP A 108 -5.45 -10.92 21.84
C ASP A 108 -6.46 -9.85 21.38
N LYS A 109 -6.74 -8.84 22.23
CA LYS A 109 -7.58 -7.67 21.87
C LYS A 109 -7.10 -6.95 20.60
N LEU A 110 -5.79 -6.93 20.37
CA LEU A 110 -5.17 -6.37 19.16
C LEU A 110 -5.54 -7.19 17.92
N ASP A 111 -5.60 -8.51 18.06
CA ASP A 111 -5.95 -9.44 16.98
C ASP A 111 -7.42 -9.26 16.61
N GLU A 112 -8.30 -9.13 17.59
CA GLU A 112 -9.73 -8.85 17.38
C GLU A 112 -9.96 -7.55 16.61
N LYS A 113 -9.24 -6.47 16.96
CA LYS A 113 -9.30 -5.18 16.25
C LYS A 113 -8.78 -5.28 14.81
N LEU A 114 -7.73 -6.06 14.57
CA LEU A 114 -7.22 -6.34 13.23
C LEU A 114 -8.24 -7.11 12.39
N VAL A 115 -8.84 -8.15 12.99
CA VAL A 115 -9.86 -8.97 12.34
C VAL A 115 -11.09 -8.14 12.02
N SER A 116 -11.53 -7.27 12.93
CA SER A 116 -12.69 -6.40 12.69
C SER A 116 -12.46 -5.40 11.55
N MET A 117 -11.24 -4.88 11.43
CA MET A 117 -10.84 -3.96 10.36
C MET A 117 -10.69 -4.66 8.99
N LEU A 118 -10.29 -5.93 8.98
CA LEU A 118 -9.95 -6.69 7.78
C LEU A 118 -10.87 -7.89 7.53
N ARG A 119 -12.11 -7.86 8.06
CA ARG A 119 -13.05 -9.00 8.10
C ARG A 119 -13.07 -9.86 6.82
N PRO A 120 -13.20 -9.30 5.61
CA PRO A 120 -13.25 -10.12 4.39
C PRO A 120 -11.99 -10.97 4.16
N GLN A 121 -10.83 -10.52 4.63
CA GLN A 121 -9.55 -11.21 4.45
C GLN A 121 -9.31 -12.33 5.46
N PHE A 122 -10.04 -12.35 6.59
CA PHE A 122 -9.89 -13.35 7.65
C PHE A 122 -10.96 -14.45 7.60
N LYS A 123 -11.98 -14.29 6.75
CA LYS A 123 -12.98 -15.33 6.48
C LYS A 123 -12.34 -16.46 5.67
N SER A 124 -12.45 -17.69 6.17
CA SER A 124 -12.05 -18.88 5.45
C SER A 124 -13.01 -19.11 4.27
N LEU A 125 -12.50 -19.63 3.16
CA LEU A 125 -13.37 -20.09 2.08
C LEU A 125 -14.03 -21.42 2.51
N PRO A 126 -15.36 -21.56 2.38
CA PRO A 126 -16.03 -22.81 2.73
C PRO A 126 -15.64 -23.91 1.75
N ASN A 127 -15.11 -25.02 2.27
CA ASN A 127 -14.85 -26.21 1.47
C ASN A 127 -15.81 -27.34 1.89
N ARG A 128 -16.81 -27.60 1.04
CA ARG A 128 -17.85 -28.62 1.27
C ARG A 128 -17.39 -30.07 1.06
N HIS A 129 -16.20 -30.26 0.49
CA HIS A 129 -15.71 -31.56 0.02
C HIS A 129 -14.61 -32.16 0.89
N ASP A 130 -14.14 -31.44 1.90
CA ASP A 130 -13.15 -31.93 2.85
C ASP A 130 -13.84 -32.47 4.12
N SER A 131 -13.20 -33.42 4.79
CA SER A 131 -13.59 -33.96 6.10
C SER A 131 -13.74 -32.87 7.17
N SER A 132 -13.13 -31.71 6.94
CA SER A 132 -13.24 -30.50 7.77
C SER A 132 -14.46 -29.62 7.41
N SER A 133 -15.40 -30.05 6.56
CA SER A 133 -16.52 -29.19 6.10
C SER A 133 -17.36 -28.62 7.24
N SER A 134 -17.51 -29.33 8.37
CA SER A 134 -18.21 -28.88 9.57
C SER A 134 -17.54 -27.67 10.26
N TYR A 135 -16.25 -27.46 10.03
CA TYR A 135 -15.46 -26.35 10.57
C TYR A 135 -15.85 -24.99 9.98
N TYR A 136 -16.52 -24.98 8.82
CA TYR A 136 -16.82 -23.76 8.06
C TYR A 136 -18.29 -23.31 8.17
N VAL A 137 -19.11 -23.99 8.97
CA VAL A 137 -20.57 -23.80 9.02
C VAL A 137 -20.98 -22.54 9.80
N ASP A 138 -20.18 -22.10 10.78
CA ASP A 138 -20.41 -20.88 11.60
C ASP A 138 -20.22 -19.54 10.86
N ALA A 139 -20.02 -19.57 9.54
CA ALA A 139 -19.84 -18.37 8.71
C ALA A 139 -21.14 -17.59 8.40
N PHE A 140 -22.29 -18.04 8.92
CA PHE A 140 -23.61 -17.43 8.81
C PHE A 140 -24.09 -16.92 10.18
N VAL A 141 -23.50 -15.83 10.66
CA VAL A 141 -24.31 -14.79 11.30
C VAL A 141 -24.41 -13.70 10.26
N GLU A 142 -25.50 -13.74 9.50
CA GLU A 142 -25.93 -12.63 8.66
C GLU A 142 -26.28 -11.47 9.58
N ASP A 143 -25.34 -10.54 9.78
CA ASP A 143 -25.69 -9.16 10.08
C ASP A 143 -25.90 -8.48 8.72
N ASP A 144 -27.09 -8.72 8.19
CA ASP A 144 -27.65 -8.07 7.01
C ASP A 144 -28.00 -6.62 7.39
N SER A 145 -26.99 -5.76 7.43
CA SER A 145 -27.24 -4.32 7.40
C SER A 145 -26.22 -3.59 6.52
N SER A 146 -26.68 -3.33 5.29
CA SER A 146 -26.27 -2.24 4.42
C SER A 146 -24.89 -2.32 3.75
N PHE A 147 -24.88 -2.78 2.50
CA PHE A 147 -24.26 -2.00 1.42
C PHE A 147 -24.86 -2.36 0.05
N ASN A 148 -25.99 -1.73 -0.28
CA ASN A 148 -26.47 -1.70 -1.65
C ASN A 148 -25.56 -0.74 -2.43
N ASN A 149 -24.80 -1.25 -3.39
CA ASN A 149 -24.42 -0.43 -4.53
C ASN A 149 -24.43 -1.28 -5.80
N THR A 150 -25.60 -1.32 -6.42
CA THR A 150 -25.83 -1.79 -7.78
C THR A 150 -25.10 -0.84 -8.73
N VAL A 151 -24.20 -1.37 -9.56
CA VAL A 151 -23.84 -0.72 -10.82
C VAL A 151 -23.86 -1.81 -11.89
N GLU A 152 -24.88 -1.73 -12.74
CA GLU A 152 -25.00 -2.40 -14.02
C GLU A 152 -23.74 -2.16 -14.86
N VAL A 153 -23.15 -3.22 -15.41
CA VAL A 153 -22.30 -3.10 -16.59
C VAL A 153 -22.79 -4.12 -17.62
N VAL A 154 -23.20 -3.54 -18.73
CA VAL A 154 -23.76 -4.11 -19.95
C VAL A 154 -22.83 -5.18 -20.54
N ILE A 155 -23.46 -6.26 -20.99
CA ILE A 155 -22.86 -7.39 -21.71
C ILE A 155 -22.64 -6.97 -23.17
N GLU A 156 -21.41 -7.09 -23.67
CA GLU A 156 -21.16 -7.30 -25.10
C GLU A 156 -20.32 -8.59 -25.22
N GLU A 157 -20.92 -9.60 -25.87
CA GLU A 157 -20.34 -10.90 -26.20
C GLU A 157 -19.56 -10.81 -27.53
N GLU A 158 -18.44 -11.52 -27.64
CA GLU A 158 -17.84 -11.99 -28.91
C GLU A 158 -16.90 -13.19 -28.58
N PRO A 159 -16.56 -14.10 -29.51
CA PRO A 159 -16.94 -15.49 -29.38
C PRO A 159 -15.77 -16.49 -29.23
N ASN A 160 -16.20 -17.68 -28.80
CA ASN A 160 -15.49 -18.94 -28.64
C ASN A 160 -14.88 -19.49 -29.96
N VAL A 161 -13.59 -19.86 -29.93
CA VAL A 161 -13.04 -20.94 -30.78
C VAL A 161 -12.05 -21.80 -29.98
N ASN A 162 -12.44 -23.07 -29.81
CA ASN A 162 -11.65 -24.21 -29.34
C ASN A 162 -10.55 -24.61 -30.34
N ALA A 163 -9.43 -25.11 -29.80
CA ALA A 163 -8.72 -26.35 -30.17
C ALA A 163 -7.38 -26.37 -29.38
N GLU A 164 -7.25 -27.20 -28.34
CA GLU A 164 -6.54 -28.51 -28.34
C GLU A 164 -5.06 -28.42 -28.77
N GLU A 165 -4.04 -29.01 -28.14
CA GLU A 165 -3.83 -29.87 -26.97
C GLU A 165 -2.28 -30.04 -26.90
N SER A 166 -1.67 -30.19 -25.72
CA SER A 166 -0.67 -31.24 -25.46
C SER A 166 -0.01 -31.11 -24.08
N HIS A 167 -0.12 -32.22 -23.37
CA HIS A 167 0.32 -32.52 -22.02
C HIS A 167 1.84 -32.59 -21.85
N SER A 168 2.33 -32.31 -20.63
CA SER A 168 3.04 -33.35 -19.85
C SER A 168 3.21 -32.94 -18.38
N GLN A 169 2.63 -33.75 -17.50
CA GLN A 169 2.93 -33.84 -16.07
C GLN A 169 4.29 -34.53 -15.89
N VAL A 170 5.10 -34.10 -14.92
CA VAL A 170 5.95 -35.04 -14.17
C VAL A 170 6.04 -34.57 -12.72
N ASP A 171 5.53 -35.41 -11.82
CA ASP A 171 5.64 -35.33 -10.37
C ASP A 171 7.08 -35.56 -9.91
N HIS A 172 7.50 -34.93 -8.80
CA HIS A 172 8.74 -35.31 -8.12
C HIS A 172 8.48 -35.58 -6.63
N GLU A 173 8.26 -36.86 -6.35
CA GLU A 173 8.20 -37.47 -5.03
C GLU A 173 9.61 -37.54 -4.41
N TYR A 174 9.70 -37.25 -3.10
CA TYR A 174 10.92 -37.23 -2.32
C TYR A 174 10.95 -38.49 -1.44
N ALA A 175 11.85 -39.42 -1.74
CA ALA A 175 12.10 -40.60 -0.91
C ALA A 175 13.52 -40.57 -0.33
N ILE A 176 13.59 -40.74 0.98
CA ILE A 176 14.78 -40.84 1.82
C ILE A 176 15.25 -42.30 1.79
N THR A 177 16.56 -42.54 1.61
CA THR A 177 17.21 -43.78 2.08
C THR A 177 18.61 -43.51 2.58
N GLU A 178 18.88 -43.94 3.81
CA GLU A 178 20.20 -44.03 4.45
C GLU A 178 20.99 -45.24 3.94
N ALA A 179 22.34 -45.13 3.88
CA ALA A 179 23.31 -46.03 4.53
C ALA A 179 24.66 -46.20 3.77
N CYS A 180 25.74 -45.96 4.53
CA CYS A 180 27.05 -46.64 4.63
C CYS A 180 28.03 -46.88 3.46
N THR A 181 29.24 -46.32 3.67
CA THR A 181 30.61 -46.88 3.45
C THR A 181 31.05 -47.36 2.05
N SER A 182 32.06 -46.68 1.47
CA SER A 182 33.45 -47.19 1.31
C SER A 182 34.28 -46.34 0.33
N THR A 183 35.50 -46.05 0.74
CA THR A 183 36.58 -45.30 0.08
C THR A 183 37.04 -45.92 -1.25
N LEU A 184 37.11 -45.16 -2.35
CA LEU A 184 38.10 -45.31 -3.44
C LEU A 184 38.31 -43.96 -4.19
N THR A 185 39.52 -43.80 -4.73
CA THR A 185 40.30 -42.57 -5.02
C THR A 185 39.87 -41.72 -6.23
N PRO A 186 40.27 -40.42 -6.32
CA PRO A 186 40.00 -39.59 -7.50
C PRO A 186 41.11 -39.69 -8.55
N LYS A 187 40.77 -40.18 -9.75
CA LYS A 187 41.60 -40.05 -10.97
C LYS A 187 41.51 -38.61 -11.48
N THR A 188 42.61 -37.87 -11.37
CA THR A 188 42.79 -36.52 -11.92
C THR A 188 42.94 -36.57 -13.45
N LYS A 189 41.99 -35.98 -14.17
CA LYS A 189 42.20 -35.59 -15.58
C LYS A 189 42.83 -34.20 -15.60
N ASN A 190 44.11 -34.14 -15.96
CA ASN A 190 44.85 -32.91 -16.17
C ASN A 190 44.26 -32.13 -17.35
N HIS A 191 43.46 -31.09 -17.07
CA HIS A 191 43.09 -30.08 -18.06
C HIS A 191 44.11 -28.93 -18.03
N SER A 192 44.78 -28.71 -19.17
CA SER A 192 45.79 -27.67 -19.38
C SER A 192 45.37 -26.28 -18.85
N PRO A 193 46.27 -25.57 -18.14
CA PRO A 193 45.98 -24.29 -17.48
C PRO A 193 45.48 -23.18 -18.42
N GLU A 194 45.87 -23.19 -19.70
CA GLU A 194 45.41 -22.20 -20.69
C GLU A 194 43.90 -22.23 -20.94
N LYS A 195 43.29 -23.43 -20.94
CA LYS A 195 41.84 -23.56 -21.18
C LYS A 195 41.02 -23.07 -19.99
N LYS A 196 41.58 -23.11 -18.78
CA LYS A 196 40.95 -22.55 -17.57
C LYS A 196 41.08 -21.03 -17.54
N GLN A 197 42.25 -20.49 -17.91
CA GLN A 197 42.48 -19.05 -17.99
C GLN A 197 41.58 -18.37 -19.03
N LYS A 198 41.50 -18.91 -20.25
CA LYS A 198 40.62 -18.38 -21.32
C LYS A 198 39.14 -18.38 -20.92
N LYS A 199 38.67 -19.40 -20.20
CA LYS A 199 37.28 -19.45 -19.67
C LYS A 199 37.04 -18.37 -18.61
N LEU A 200 38.01 -18.13 -17.73
CA LEU A 200 37.92 -17.11 -16.69
C LEU A 200 37.92 -15.70 -17.30
N ASP A 201 38.82 -15.42 -18.25
CA ASP A 201 38.91 -14.13 -18.93
C ASP A 201 37.62 -13.81 -19.72
N THR A 202 37.05 -14.82 -20.38
CA THR A 202 35.76 -14.67 -21.08
C THR A 202 34.60 -14.37 -20.11
N LEU A 203 34.61 -14.97 -18.92
CA LEU A 203 33.61 -14.72 -17.88
C LEU A 203 33.76 -13.32 -17.30
N ILE A 204 34.99 -12.88 -17.03
CA ILE A 204 35.31 -11.53 -16.54
C ILE A 204 34.83 -10.47 -17.54
N ASN A 205 35.16 -10.62 -18.82
CA ASN A 205 34.74 -9.69 -19.87
C ASN A 205 33.21 -9.61 -19.99
N ARG A 206 32.51 -10.75 -19.85
CA ARG A 206 31.04 -10.79 -19.85
C ARG A 206 30.44 -10.09 -18.63
N VAL A 207 31.02 -10.27 -17.44
CA VAL A 207 30.55 -9.62 -16.20
C VAL A 207 30.81 -8.11 -16.25
N VAL A 208 31.98 -7.68 -16.72
CA VAL A 208 32.33 -6.26 -16.87
C VAL A 208 31.42 -5.59 -17.91
N GLY A 209 31.21 -6.21 -19.08
CA GLY A 209 30.30 -5.68 -20.09
C GLY A 209 28.84 -5.57 -19.61
N ARG A 210 28.38 -6.49 -18.75
CA ARG A 210 27.05 -6.40 -18.12
C ARG A 210 26.96 -5.27 -17.09
N LYS A 211 28.04 -4.99 -16.35
CA LYS A 211 28.11 -3.87 -15.41
C LYS A 211 28.07 -2.53 -16.16
N ASN A 212 28.91 -2.35 -17.17
CA ASN A 212 28.94 -1.12 -17.97
C ASN A 212 27.58 -0.81 -18.62
N LYS A 213 26.91 -1.80 -19.22
CA LYS A 213 25.55 -1.63 -19.78
C LYS A 213 24.47 -1.35 -18.74
N LYS A 214 24.70 -1.73 -17.47
CA LYS A 214 23.79 -1.40 -16.38
C LYS A 214 24.03 0.05 -15.95
N ASP A 215 25.29 0.45 -15.81
CA ASP A 215 25.68 1.80 -15.43
C ASP A 215 25.23 2.84 -16.48
N GLU A 216 25.38 2.53 -17.77
CA GLU A 216 24.86 3.36 -18.88
C GLU A 216 23.34 3.58 -18.78
N ARG A 217 22.56 2.50 -18.56
CA ARG A 217 21.11 2.62 -18.38
C ARG A 217 20.74 3.40 -17.12
N ASP A 218 21.49 3.21 -16.04
CA ASP A 218 21.26 3.94 -14.79
C ASP A 218 21.54 5.44 -14.98
N ASP A 219 22.52 5.82 -15.82
CA ASP A 219 22.80 7.21 -16.16
C ASP A 219 21.78 7.83 -17.11
N GLU A 220 21.28 7.06 -18.10
CA GLU A 220 20.15 7.47 -18.95
C GLU A 220 18.89 7.74 -18.11
N ILE A 221 18.59 6.87 -17.14
CA ILE A 221 17.46 7.04 -16.21
C ILE A 221 17.65 8.29 -15.35
N LYS A 222 18.87 8.56 -14.84
CA LYS A 222 19.13 9.79 -14.08
C LYS A 222 18.93 11.03 -14.93
N LYS A 223 19.39 11.02 -16.19
CA LYS A 223 19.19 12.12 -17.13
C LYS A 223 17.70 12.38 -17.39
N ALA A 224 16.94 11.34 -17.69
CA ALA A 224 15.49 11.44 -17.89
C ALA A 224 14.77 11.99 -16.64
N ARG A 225 15.18 11.58 -15.44
CA ARG A 225 14.63 12.13 -14.18
C ARG A 225 14.90 13.63 -14.02
N LEU A 226 16.09 14.10 -14.38
CA LEU A 226 16.42 15.53 -14.34
C LEU A 226 15.56 16.32 -15.32
N ASP A 227 15.32 15.79 -16.52
CA ASP A 227 14.45 16.42 -17.51
C ASP A 227 12.99 16.49 -17.02
N VAL A 228 12.47 15.42 -16.39
CA VAL A 228 11.14 15.42 -15.76
C VAL A 228 11.04 16.51 -14.68
N ILE A 229 12.03 16.61 -13.79
CA ILE A 229 12.06 17.65 -12.74
C ILE A 229 12.07 19.06 -13.36
N ALA A 230 12.78 19.26 -14.47
CA ALA A 230 12.81 20.55 -15.16
C ALA A 230 11.43 20.90 -15.77
N ILE A 231 10.74 19.91 -16.35
CA ILE A 231 9.38 20.06 -16.87
C ILE A 231 8.39 20.39 -15.74
N GLU A 232 8.46 19.65 -14.63
CA GLU A 232 7.61 19.89 -13.45
C GLU A 232 7.77 21.33 -12.92
N LYS A 233 9.02 21.81 -12.81
CA LYS A 233 9.28 23.21 -12.40
C LYS A 233 8.68 24.23 -13.37
N LYS A 234 8.71 23.94 -14.67
CA LYS A 234 8.10 24.82 -15.69
C LYS A 234 6.58 24.85 -15.57
N ILE A 235 5.95 23.70 -15.34
CA ILE A 235 4.51 23.58 -15.10
C ILE A 235 4.11 24.33 -13.82
N GLN A 236 4.85 24.15 -12.73
CA GLN A 236 4.60 24.86 -11.46
C GLN A 236 4.68 26.39 -11.61
N LYS A 237 5.64 26.87 -12.40
CA LYS A 237 5.73 28.31 -12.71
C LYS A 237 4.55 28.82 -13.53
N GLN A 238 3.99 28.00 -14.42
CA GLN A 238 2.79 28.37 -15.17
C GLN A 238 1.53 28.34 -14.29
N LEU A 239 1.38 27.33 -13.42
CA LEU A 239 0.27 27.24 -12.47
C LEU A 239 0.22 28.44 -11.55
N THR A 240 1.34 28.80 -10.92
CA THR A 240 1.42 29.97 -10.03
C THR A 240 1.10 31.29 -10.76
N LYS A 241 1.41 31.39 -12.06
CA LYS A 241 1.03 32.54 -12.88
C LYS A 241 -0.50 32.59 -13.09
N ILE A 242 -1.10 31.46 -13.44
CA ILE A 242 -2.56 31.35 -13.65
C ILE A 242 -3.32 31.61 -12.35
N GLU A 243 -2.85 31.07 -11.22
CA GLU A 243 -3.45 31.29 -9.90
C GLU A 243 -3.50 32.79 -9.55
N LYS A 244 -2.40 33.51 -9.82
CA LYS A 244 -2.37 34.96 -9.62
C LYS A 244 -3.32 35.72 -10.56
N GLU A 245 -3.41 35.32 -11.83
CA GLU A 245 -4.34 35.92 -12.79
C GLU A 245 -5.81 35.70 -12.37
N ILE A 246 -6.15 34.53 -11.80
CA ILE A 246 -7.48 34.25 -11.26
C ILE A 246 -7.78 35.16 -10.06
N GLU A 247 -6.84 35.31 -9.13
CA GLU A 247 -7.01 36.17 -7.95
C GLU A 247 -7.23 37.65 -8.34
N GLU A 248 -6.54 38.15 -9.36
CA GLU A 248 -6.74 39.50 -9.90
C GLU A 248 -8.15 39.67 -10.51
N ILE A 249 -8.69 38.65 -11.19
CA ILE A 249 -10.05 38.68 -11.75
C ILE A 249 -11.10 38.63 -10.64
N GLU A 250 -10.91 37.80 -9.62
CA GLU A 250 -11.84 37.70 -8.47
C GLU A 250 -11.93 39.01 -7.69
N THR A 251 -10.78 39.65 -7.43
CA THR A 251 -10.77 40.96 -6.75
C THR A 251 -11.42 42.05 -7.61
N GLY A 252 -11.18 42.05 -8.92
CA GLY A 252 -11.83 42.99 -9.85
C GLY A 252 -13.35 42.83 -9.92
N THR A 253 -13.84 41.59 -9.99
CA THR A 253 -15.29 41.30 -10.01
C THR A 253 -15.96 41.66 -8.68
N ALA A 254 -15.31 41.40 -7.54
CA ALA A 254 -15.80 41.84 -6.23
C ALA A 254 -15.91 43.37 -6.14
N HIS A 255 -14.91 44.11 -6.65
CA HIS A 255 -14.96 45.57 -6.69
C HIS A 255 -16.12 46.10 -7.55
N ALA A 256 -16.32 45.55 -8.74
CA ALA A 256 -17.43 45.91 -9.62
C ALA A 256 -18.80 45.64 -8.96
N SER A 257 -18.94 44.51 -8.27
CA SER A 257 -20.15 44.15 -7.54
C SER A 257 -20.47 45.15 -6.41
N ILE A 258 -19.45 45.58 -5.66
CA ILE A 258 -19.60 46.60 -4.61
C ILE A 258 -20.03 47.95 -5.19
N LEU A 259 -19.46 48.36 -6.33
CA LEU A 259 -19.84 49.62 -6.99
C LEU A 259 -21.30 49.59 -7.44
N PHE A 260 -21.74 48.48 -8.04
CA PHE A 260 -23.13 48.29 -8.46
C PHE A 260 -24.12 48.35 -7.27
N GLN A 261 -23.78 47.69 -6.15
CA GLN A 261 -24.58 47.77 -4.92
C GLN A 261 -24.69 49.20 -4.38
N LYS A 262 -23.58 49.96 -4.39
CA LYS A 262 -23.59 51.38 -3.95
C LYS A 262 -24.49 52.25 -4.82
N GLU A 263 -24.48 52.05 -6.13
CA GLU A 263 -25.34 52.81 -7.06
C GLU A 263 -26.82 52.49 -6.83
N ASN A 264 -27.16 51.21 -6.66
CA ASN A 264 -28.53 50.81 -6.35
C ASN A 264 -29.03 51.40 -5.03
N LEU A 265 -28.18 51.44 -4.00
CA LEU A 265 -28.53 52.07 -2.72
C LEU A 265 -28.78 53.56 -2.87
N LYS A 266 -28.01 54.25 -3.73
CA LYS A 266 -28.22 55.67 -4.02
C LYS A 266 -29.58 55.91 -4.68
N LYS A 267 -29.90 55.11 -5.71
CA LYS A 267 -31.22 55.17 -6.39
C LYS A 267 -32.37 54.89 -5.43
N GLN A 268 -32.20 53.92 -4.52
CA GLN A 268 -33.22 53.58 -3.54
C GLN A 268 -33.49 54.72 -2.54
N LYS A 269 -32.44 55.39 -2.05
CA LYS A 269 -32.57 56.57 -1.19
C LYS A 269 -33.25 57.74 -1.92
N GLU A 270 -32.98 57.91 -3.20
CA GLU A 270 -33.60 58.96 -4.02
C GLU A 270 -35.10 58.67 -4.23
N ILE A 271 -35.47 57.42 -4.49
CA ILE A 271 -36.88 56.99 -4.54
C ILE A 271 -37.58 57.24 -3.20
N GLU A 272 -36.94 56.87 -2.08
CA GLU A 272 -37.51 57.06 -0.74
C GLU A 272 -37.70 58.56 -0.40
N TYR A 273 -36.76 59.41 -0.82
CA TYR A 273 -36.88 60.86 -0.69
C TYR A 273 -38.05 61.42 -1.49
N LEU A 274 -38.19 61.01 -2.75
CA LEU A 274 -39.30 61.44 -3.61
C LEU A 274 -40.65 60.97 -3.07
N ASP A 275 -40.74 59.73 -2.57
CA ASP A 275 -41.95 59.20 -1.95
C ASP A 275 -42.34 60.00 -0.69
N MET A 276 -41.36 60.40 0.12
CA MET A 276 -41.59 61.28 1.26
C MET A 276 -42.12 62.66 0.84
N GLN A 277 -41.57 63.26 -0.22
CA GLN A 277 -42.06 64.55 -0.75
C GLN A 277 -43.49 64.45 -1.29
N ILE A 278 -43.82 63.37 -2.02
CA ILE A 278 -45.16 63.13 -2.54
C ILE A 278 -46.17 63.02 -1.39
N LYS A 279 -45.85 62.28 -0.32
CA LYS A 279 -46.71 62.14 0.87
C LYS A 279 -47.00 63.48 1.55
N GLN A 280 -46.02 64.39 1.60
CA GLN A 280 -46.19 65.73 2.18
C GLN A 280 -47.12 66.63 1.34
N LEU A 281 -47.19 66.45 0.03
CA LEU A 281 -48.04 67.25 -0.87
C LEU A 281 -49.51 66.83 -0.86
N ILE A 282 -49.82 65.63 -0.37
CA ILE A 282 -51.18 65.05 -0.36
C ILE A 282 -51.89 65.30 0.99
N GLN A 283 -51.17 65.78 2.02
CA GLN A 283 -51.71 66.17 3.34
C GLN A 283 -52.10 67.64 3.40
#